data_AF-A0AAW1PHY6-F1
#
_entry.id   AF-A0AAW1PHY6-F1
#
_cell.length_a   1.000
_cell.length_b   1.000
_cell.length_c   1.000
_cell.angle_alpha   90.00
_cell.angle_beta   90.00
_cell.angle_gamma   90.00
#
_symmetry.space_group_name_H-M   'P 1'
#
loop_
_entity.id
_entity.type
_entity.pdbx_description
1 polymer ?
#
loop_
_entity_poly.entity_id
_entity_poly.type
_entity_poly.pdbx_seq_one_letter_code
_entity_poly.pdbx_strand_id
1 'polypeptide(L)'
;MASVLQISRVACARQQPQCFSIHKGRLAPRAAPRSQRRSLQICHGIGDDATQGWLDLSKLMSSSRKETKTAYDSLANLIGKDVHVDVNGWHLYLKDITATKGLKLDQVLAAAIGPEVTDSGYPDSDLEELLKKIPLELGKGKTTVSLFDAIPKTGIRNFSNAIKDYARDQK
;
A
#
# COMPACT_ATOMS: atom_id res chain seq x y z
N MET A 1 35.89 55.73 8.44
CA MET A 1 36.41 55.02 9.63
C MET A 1 35.58 53.76 9.84
N ALA A 2 36.26 52.61 9.98
CA ALA A 2 35.78 51.24 10.29
C ALA A 2 34.75 50.60 9.32
N SER A 3 35.12 49.69 8.39
CA SER A 3 35.66 48.31 8.53
C SER A 3 34.56 47.28 8.85
N VAL A 4 34.01 46.63 7.82
CA VAL A 4 34.27 45.21 7.40
C VAL A 4 33.98 44.18 8.50
N LEU A 5 33.01 43.30 8.26
CA LEU A 5 33.10 41.87 8.59
C LEU A 5 32.02 41.07 7.85
N GLN A 6 32.46 40.46 6.75
CA GLN A 6 31.76 39.47 5.95
C GLN A 6 32.16 38.10 6.49
N ILE A 7 31.23 37.32 7.05
CA ILE A 7 31.53 35.96 7.53
C ILE A 7 31.18 34.96 6.42
N SER A 8 32.23 34.42 5.82
CA SER A 8 32.19 33.34 4.83
C SER A 8 32.19 31.97 5.51
N ARG A 9 31.47 31.04 4.87
CA ARG A 9 31.74 29.59 4.73
C ARG A 9 31.99 28.76 5.99
N VAL A 10 31.09 27.79 6.21
CA VAL A 10 31.48 26.46 6.73
C VAL A 10 31.10 25.42 5.68
N ALA A 11 32.14 24.90 5.04
CA ALA A 11 32.09 23.80 4.09
C ALA A 11 31.88 22.48 4.85
N CYS A 12 30.92 21.68 4.41
CA CYS A 12 30.73 20.31 4.87
C CYS A 12 31.81 19.41 4.25
N ALA A 13 32.86 19.13 5.01
CA ALA A 13 33.88 18.15 4.70
C ALA A 13 33.40 16.74 5.06
N ARG A 14 33.21 15.85 4.07
CA ARG A 14 33.31 14.39 4.20
C ARG A 14 33.81 13.85 2.85
N GLN A 15 35.12 13.84 2.65
CA GLN A 15 36.02 12.70 2.92
C GLN A 15 35.79 11.53 1.94
N GLN A 16 36.60 11.54 0.88
CA GLN A 16 36.89 10.39 0.03
C GLN A 16 37.49 9.23 0.87
N PRO A 17 37.33 7.98 0.44
CA PRO A 17 38.38 7.00 0.63
C PRO A 17 39.14 6.80 -0.68
N GLN A 18 40.40 7.25 -0.69
CA GLN A 18 41.40 6.80 -1.65
C GLN A 18 41.82 5.37 -1.31
N CYS A 19 41.86 4.51 -2.32
CA CYS A 19 42.44 3.17 -2.24
C CYS A 19 43.95 3.28 -1.99
N PHE A 20 44.39 2.97 -0.76
CA PHE A 20 45.79 2.71 -0.48
C PHE A 20 46.08 1.23 -0.71
N SER A 21 46.81 0.95 -1.80
CA SER A 21 47.40 -0.37 -2.07
C SER A 21 48.69 -0.50 -1.27
N ILE A 22 48.72 -1.38 -0.27
CA ILE A 22 49.95 -1.80 0.40
C ILE A 22 50.32 -3.19 -0.14
N HIS A 23 51.29 -3.24 -1.05
CA HIS A 23 51.93 -4.48 -1.44
C HIS A 23 53.09 -4.80 -0.49
N LYS A 24 52.92 -5.82 0.34
CA LYS A 24 54.02 -6.58 0.94
C LYS A 24 53.72 -8.06 0.81
N GLY A 25 54.74 -8.82 0.40
CA GLY A 25 54.86 -10.23 0.77
C GLY A 25 54.37 -11.23 -0.27
N ARG A 26 55.32 -11.73 -1.04
CA ARG A 26 55.33 -13.04 -1.70
C ARG A 26 54.89 -14.14 -0.72
N LEU A 27 54.08 -15.10 -1.18
CA LEU A 27 54.18 -16.57 -1.01
C LEU A 27 52.85 -17.25 -1.42
N ALA A 28 52.89 -18.09 -2.45
CA ALA A 28 51.88 -19.11 -2.77
C ALA A 28 52.30 -20.46 -2.12
N PRO A 29 51.61 -21.61 -2.29
CA PRO A 29 50.23 -21.89 -2.72
C PRO A 29 49.50 -22.89 -1.77
N ARG A 30 48.16 -23.02 -1.83
CA ARG A 30 47.48 -24.33 -1.69
C ARG A 30 46.00 -24.28 -2.11
N ALA A 31 45.63 -25.22 -2.97
CA ALA A 31 44.29 -25.45 -3.47
C ALA A 31 43.42 -26.25 -2.49
N ALA A 32 42.10 -25.94 -2.45
CA ALA A 32 40.94 -26.82 -2.21
C ALA A 32 39.68 -26.01 -1.78
N PRO A 33 38.46 -26.51 -2.00
CA PRO A 33 37.32 -25.71 -2.49
C PRO A 33 36.42 -25.16 -1.38
N ARG A 34 35.77 -24.02 -1.63
CA ARG A 34 34.69 -23.53 -0.77
C ARG A 34 33.46 -23.20 -1.62
N SER A 35 32.46 -24.06 -1.45
CA SER A 35 31.06 -23.91 -1.87
C SER A 35 30.62 -22.44 -1.80
N GLN A 36 30.39 -21.86 -2.98
CA GLN A 36 29.99 -20.46 -3.12
C GLN A 36 28.47 -20.39 -3.00
N ARG A 37 27.94 -20.47 -1.76
CA ARG A 37 26.62 -19.92 -1.46
C ARG A 37 26.72 -18.40 -1.55
N ARG A 38 26.45 -17.84 -2.74
CA ARG A 38 26.16 -16.41 -2.87
C ARG A 38 24.71 -16.19 -2.43
N SER A 39 24.56 -15.77 -1.19
CA SER A 39 23.36 -15.10 -0.70
C SER A 39 23.12 -13.87 -1.56
N LEU A 40 21.99 -13.86 -2.27
CA LEU A 40 21.39 -12.64 -2.81
C LEU A 40 21.10 -11.71 -1.64
N GLN A 41 21.95 -10.71 -1.43
CA GLN A 41 21.63 -9.57 -0.59
C GLN A 41 20.68 -8.66 -1.39
N ILE A 42 19.39 -8.78 -1.13
CA ILE A 42 18.40 -7.77 -1.50
C ILE A 42 18.43 -6.74 -0.38
N CYS A 43 19.09 -5.61 -0.62
CA CYS A 43 18.96 -4.41 0.19
C CYS A 43 18.21 -3.37 -0.66
N HIS A 44 16.92 -3.19 -0.38
CA HIS A 44 16.21 -1.94 -0.66
C HIS A 44 15.38 -1.59 0.57
N GLY A 45 15.42 -0.31 0.94
CA GLY A 45 14.96 0.22 2.22
C GLY A 45 13.48 -0.05 2.49
N ILE A 46 13.23 -0.52 3.71
CA ILE A 46 11.90 -0.67 4.31
C ILE A 46 11.44 0.72 4.76
N GLY A 47 10.55 1.31 3.99
CA GLY A 47 9.87 2.57 4.32
C GLY A 47 8.81 2.85 3.26
N ASP A 48 7.54 2.70 3.64
CA ASP A 48 6.34 3.03 2.85
C ASP A 48 5.84 1.98 1.80
N ASP A 49 5.90 0.68 2.10
CA ASP A 49 5.43 -0.37 1.16
C ASP A 49 4.44 -1.40 1.74
N ALA A 50 3.89 -1.21 2.95
CA ALA A 50 2.98 -2.21 3.53
C ALA A 50 1.62 -2.31 2.80
N THR A 51 1.22 -1.29 2.04
CA THR A 51 -0.06 -1.25 1.32
C THR A 51 0.07 -1.20 -0.21
N GLN A 52 1.28 -1.02 -0.76
CA GLN A 52 1.46 -0.89 -2.22
C GLN A 52 1.47 -2.21 -2.96
N GLY A 53 1.80 -3.32 -2.30
CA GLY A 53 1.93 -4.61 -2.98
C GLY A 53 0.61 -5.24 -3.44
N TRP A 54 -0.50 -4.95 -2.75
CA TRP A 54 -1.78 -5.61 -3.03
C TRP A 54 -2.84 -4.69 -3.67
N LEU A 55 -2.67 -3.37 -3.56
CA LEU A 55 -3.53 -2.39 -4.21
C LEU A 55 -2.65 -1.37 -4.94
N ASP A 56 -2.06 -1.76 -6.09
CA ASP A 56 -1.35 -0.87 -7.02
C ASP A 56 -2.32 0.09 -7.74
N LEU A 57 -3.00 0.89 -6.93
CA LEU A 57 -4.00 1.89 -7.32
C LEU A 57 -3.33 3.10 -7.97
N SER A 58 -2.04 3.32 -7.70
CA SER A 58 -1.25 4.32 -8.42
C SER A 58 -1.20 4.00 -9.91
N LYS A 59 -1.08 2.72 -10.28
CA LYS A 59 -1.12 2.28 -11.68
C LYS A 59 -2.54 2.35 -12.27
N LEU A 60 -3.56 1.99 -11.48
CA LEU A 60 -4.97 2.04 -11.90
C LEU A 60 -5.49 3.48 -12.08
N MET A 61 -5.02 4.43 -11.25
CA MET A 61 -5.38 5.85 -11.34
C MET A 61 -4.46 6.65 -12.26
N SER A 62 -3.21 6.23 -12.45
CA SER A 62 -2.32 6.87 -13.44
C SER A 62 -2.76 6.62 -14.88
N SER A 63 -3.44 5.50 -15.15
CA SER A 63 -4.12 5.27 -16.44
C SER A 63 -5.47 6.00 -16.55
N SER A 64 -6.13 6.27 -15.42
CA SER A 64 -7.41 7.00 -15.35
C SER A 64 -7.22 8.48 -14.96
N ARG A 65 -6.42 9.21 -15.73
CA ARG A 65 -6.21 10.66 -15.54
C ARG A 65 -7.42 11.44 -16.09
N LYS A 66 -8.57 11.40 -15.41
CA LYS A 66 -9.70 12.31 -15.64
C LYS A 66 -10.52 12.52 -14.35
N GLU A 67 -10.56 13.78 -13.92
CA GLU A 67 -11.35 14.46 -12.89
C GLU A 67 -12.49 13.68 -12.16
N THR A 68 -12.34 13.55 -10.84
CA THR A 68 -13.34 13.51 -9.72
C THR A 68 -14.56 12.59 -9.70
N LYS A 69 -14.83 11.76 -10.71
CA LYS A 69 -15.76 10.62 -10.58
C LYS A 69 -15.09 9.35 -11.05
N THR A 70 -14.87 8.42 -10.12
CA THR A 70 -14.39 7.08 -10.47
C THR A 70 -15.47 6.40 -11.34
N ALA A 71 -15.07 5.52 -12.26
CA ALA A 71 -16.01 4.79 -13.14
C ALA A 71 -17.07 4.01 -12.35
N TYR A 72 -16.81 3.74 -11.07
CA TYR A 72 -17.65 2.97 -10.15
C TYR A 72 -18.11 3.80 -8.94
N ASP A 73 -18.31 5.12 -9.11
CA ASP A 73 -18.70 6.03 -8.02
C ASP A 73 -20.04 5.65 -7.37
N SER A 74 -21.01 5.16 -8.15
CA SER A 74 -22.29 4.66 -7.62
C SER A 74 -22.09 3.45 -6.71
N LEU A 75 -21.23 2.50 -7.11
CA LEU A 75 -20.88 1.34 -6.30
C LEU A 75 -20.13 1.75 -5.02
N ALA A 76 -19.17 2.66 -5.15
CA ALA A 76 -18.44 3.23 -4.01
C ALA A 76 -19.40 3.88 -3.00
N ASN A 77 -20.40 4.63 -3.47
CA ASN A 77 -21.36 5.30 -2.60
C ASN A 77 -22.28 4.31 -1.86
N LEU A 78 -22.72 3.24 -2.51
CA LEU A 78 -23.54 2.19 -1.89
C LEU A 78 -22.73 1.48 -0.79
N ILE A 79 -21.53 1.02 -1.12
CA ILE A 79 -20.64 0.33 -0.18
C ILE A 79 -20.23 1.28 0.96
N GLY A 80 -19.90 2.53 0.64
CA GLY A 80 -19.41 3.54 1.58
C GLY A 80 -20.42 3.97 2.63
N LYS A 81 -21.72 3.81 2.36
CA LYS A 81 -22.81 4.15 3.29
C LYS A 81 -23.23 2.98 4.16
N ASP A 82 -23.27 1.77 3.62
CA ASP A 82 -23.88 0.63 4.30
C ASP A 82 -22.87 -0.25 5.05
N VAL A 83 -21.57 -0.10 4.74
CA VAL A 83 -20.50 -0.89 5.33
C VAL A 83 -19.60 -0.01 6.19
N HIS A 84 -19.34 -0.49 7.39
CA HIS A 84 -18.50 0.15 8.38
C HIS A 84 -17.56 -0.87 9.04
N VAL A 85 -16.48 -0.36 9.60
CA VAL A 85 -15.55 -1.08 10.46
C VAL A 85 -15.94 -0.80 11.91
N ASP A 86 -15.93 -1.83 12.75
CA ASP A 86 -16.15 -1.69 14.20
C ASP A 86 -14.82 -1.88 14.93
N VAL A 87 -14.30 -0.81 15.52
CA VAL A 87 -13.11 -0.87 16.37
C VAL A 87 -13.46 -0.35 17.75
N ASN A 88 -13.52 -1.23 18.74
CA ASN A 88 -13.84 -0.90 20.13
C ASN A 88 -15.15 -0.09 20.29
N GLY A 89 -16.19 -0.41 19.51
CA GLY A 89 -17.48 0.28 19.55
C GLY A 89 -17.55 1.56 18.71
N TRP A 90 -16.51 1.83 17.91
CA TRP A 90 -16.51 2.93 16.95
C TRP A 90 -16.93 2.40 15.57
N HIS A 91 -18.05 2.89 15.05
CA HIS A 91 -18.53 2.58 13.71
C HIS A 91 -17.95 3.57 12.69
N LEU A 92 -16.89 3.16 12.00
CA LEU A 92 -16.23 3.98 10.98
C LEU A 92 -16.67 3.52 9.59
N TYR A 93 -17.41 4.37 8.87
CA TYR A 93 -17.86 4.07 7.52
C TYR A 93 -16.70 4.06 6.53
N LEU A 94 -16.76 3.18 5.52
CA LEU A 94 -15.71 3.08 4.50
C LEU A 94 -15.49 4.40 3.73
N LYS A 95 -16.53 5.22 3.58
CA LYS A 95 -16.46 6.55 2.96
C LYS A 95 -15.62 7.57 3.73
N ASP A 96 -15.43 7.34 5.03
CA ASP A 96 -14.72 8.21 5.97
C ASP A 96 -13.30 7.70 6.24
N ILE A 97 -13.01 6.44 5.87
CA ILE A 97 -11.70 5.81 6.02
C ILE A 97 -10.82 6.15 4.80
N THR A 98 -9.67 6.75 5.05
CA THR A 98 -8.65 7.04 4.02
C THR A 98 -7.57 5.97 4.03
N ALA A 99 -7.38 5.26 2.92
CA ALA A 99 -6.45 4.13 2.83
C ALA A 99 -5.00 4.57 2.55
N THR A 100 -4.80 5.47 1.58
CA THR A 100 -3.48 6.02 1.22
C THR A 100 -3.64 7.40 0.57
N LYS A 101 -2.94 8.43 1.07
CA LYS A 101 -2.79 9.76 0.43
C LYS A 101 -4.09 10.36 -0.13
N GLY A 102 -5.12 10.49 0.71
CA GLY A 102 -6.38 11.17 0.37
C GLY A 102 -7.39 10.35 -0.41
N LEU A 103 -7.08 9.09 -0.75
CA LEU A 103 -8.03 8.16 -1.35
C LEU A 103 -8.88 7.48 -0.28
N LYS A 104 -10.18 7.47 -0.51
CA LYS A 104 -11.15 6.80 0.35
C LYS A 104 -11.19 5.31 0.05
N LEU A 105 -11.40 4.50 1.09
CA LEU A 105 -11.37 3.05 0.98
C LEU A 105 -12.53 2.49 0.14
N ASP A 106 -13.70 3.11 0.22
CA ASP A 106 -14.88 2.77 -0.61
C ASP A 106 -14.58 2.86 -2.12
N GLN A 107 -13.92 3.94 -2.56
CA GLN A 107 -13.56 4.16 -3.97
C GLN A 107 -12.55 3.13 -4.47
N VAL A 108 -11.60 2.77 -3.60
CA VAL A 108 -10.58 1.76 -3.88
C VAL A 108 -11.20 0.38 -4.08
N LEU A 109 -12.10 -0.01 -3.19
CA LEU A 109 -12.79 -1.29 -3.26
C LEU A 109 -13.70 -1.38 -4.48
N ALA A 110 -14.46 -0.32 -4.75
CA ALA A 110 -15.33 -0.25 -5.92
C ALA A 110 -14.52 -0.33 -7.23
N ALA A 111 -13.33 0.26 -7.28
CA ALA A 111 -12.48 0.19 -8.46
C ALA A 111 -11.89 -1.21 -8.71
N ALA A 112 -11.60 -1.96 -7.64
CA ALA A 112 -11.10 -3.34 -7.74
C ALA A 112 -12.21 -4.31 -8.18
N ILE A 113 -13.41 -4.18 -7.61
CA ILE A 113 -14.53 -5.11 -7.80
C ILE A 113 -15.37 -4.76 -9.04
N GLY A 114 -15.42 -3.47 -9.41
CA GLY A 114 -16.20 -2.96 -10.55
C GLY A 114 -16.08 -3.74 -11.86
N PRO A 115 -14.87 -4.09 -12.36
CA PRO A 115 -14.75 -4.86 -13.60
C PRO A 115 -15.34 -6.27 -13.46
N GLU A 116 -15.04 -6.98 -12.37
CA GLU A 116 -15.50 -8.36 -12.16
C GLU A 116 -17.03 -8.46 -12.03
N VAL A 117 -17.66 -7.46 -11.41
CA VAL A 117 -19.12 -7.38 -11.30
C VAL A 117 -19.79 -7.21 -12.66
N THR A 118 -19.16 -6.48 -13.57
CA THR A 118 -19.70 -6.20 -14.92
C THR A 118 -19.60 -7.42 -15.83
N ASP A 119 -18.52 -8.20 -15.70
CA ASP A 119 -18.22 -9.33 -16.60
C ASP A 119 -18.94 -10.62 -16.23
N SER A 120 -18.88 -11.06 -14.97
CA SER A 120 -19.36 -12.39 -14.55
C SER A 120 -20.26 -12.38 -13.31
N GLY A 121 -20.47 -11.21 -12.71
CA GLY A 121 -21.00 -11.13 -11.35
C GLY A 121 -19.97 -11.60 -10.31
N TYR A 122 -20.22 -11.27 -9.05
CA TYR A 122 -19.24 -11.44 -7.98
C TYR A 122 -19.81 -12.32 -6.86
N PRO A 123 -19.24 -13.52 -6.61
CA PRO A 123 -19.72 -14.42 -5.56
C PRO A 123 -19.24 -13.99 -4.17
N ASP A 124 -19.99 -14.38 -3.14
CA ASP A 124 -19.69 -14.02 -1.75
C ASP A 124 -18.34 -14.60 -1.28
N SER A 125 -17.90 -15.74 -1.83
CA SER A 125 -16.61 -16.36 -1.50
C SER A 125 -15.42 -15.49 -1.92
N ASP A 126 -15.46 -14.92 -3.14
CA ASP A 126 -14.40 -14.07 -3.66
C ASP A 126 -14.32 -12.74 -2.89
N LEU A 127 -15.48 -12.25 -2.43
CA LEU A 127 -15.57 -11.09 -1.55
C LEU A 127 -14.80 -11.33 -0.25
N GLU A 128 -15.04 -12.46 0.42
CA GLU A 128 -14.34 -12.77 1.66
C GLU A 128 -12.83 -12.89 1.45
N GLU A 129 -12.40 -13.48 0.34
CA GLU A 129 -10.99 -13.57 -0.01
C GLU A 129 -10.35 -12.20 -0.25
N LEU A 130 -11.07 -11.31 -0.96
CA LEU A 130 -10.62 -9.94 -1.19
C LEU A 130 -10.50 -9.17 0.13
N LEU A 131 -11.50 -9.28 1.02
CA LEU A 131 -11.49 -8.63 2.33
C LEU A 131 -10.37 -9.14 3.25
N LYS A 132 -9.99 -10.43 3.15
CA LYS A 132 -8.88 -11.01 3.90
C LYS A 132 -7.51 -10.52 3.42
N LYS A 133 -7.39 -10.20 2.12
CA LYS A 133 -6.14 -9.71 1.52
C LYS A 133 -5.81 -8.27 1.90
N ILE A 134 -6.78 -7.48 2.39
CA ILE A 134 -6.57 -6.10 2.83
C ILE A 134 -5.99 -6.06 4.25
N PRO A 135 -4.71 -5.69 4.45
CA PRO A 135 -4.23 -5.34 5.77
C PRO A 135 -4.73 -3.94 6.16
N LEU A 136 -5.35 -3.83 7.34
CA LEU A 136 -5.62 -2.57 8.03
C LEU A 136 -4.66 -2.40 9.19
N GLU A 137 -3.87 -1.34 9.14
CA GLU A 137 -3.02 -0.94 10.26
C GLU A 137 -3.80 -0.07 11.24
N LEU A 138 -4.10 -0.61 12.41
CA LEU A 138 -4.76 0.09 13.50
C LEU A 138 -3.74 0.64 14.49
N GLY A 139 -4.07 1.79 15.09
CA GLY A 139 -3.27 2.37 16.18
C GLY A 139 -1.87 2.83 15.76
N LYS A 140 -1.72 3.37 14.54
CA LYS A 140 -0.46 3.87 13.98
C LYS A 140 0.60 2.75 13.82
N GLY A 141 0.18 1.62 13.25
CA GLY A 141 1.06 0.47 12.96
C GLY A 141 1.32 -0.46 14.16
N LYS A 142 0.54 -0.36 15.24
CA LYS A 142 0.67 -1.25 16.41
C LYS A 142 0.04 -2.61 16.18
N THR A 143 -1.02 -2.66 15.40
CA THR A 143 -1.77 -3.88 15.14
C THR A 143 -2.19 -3.89 13.68
N THR A 144 -1.88 -4.98 12.98
CA THR A 144 -2.33 -5.19 11.61
C THR A 144 -3.43 -6.24 11.64
N VAL A 145 -4.63 -5.86 11.24
CA VAL A 145 -5.82 -6.71 11.21
C VAL A 145 -6.32 -6.77 9.77
N SER A 146 -6.80 -7.90 9.30
CA SER A 146 -7.42 -7.95 7.97
C SER A 146 -8.74 -7.17 7.96
N LEU A 147 -9.09 -6.50 6.86
CA LEU A 147 -10.38 -5.78 6.77
C LEU A 147 -11.57 -6.70 7.07
N PHE A 148 -11.49 -7.97 6.65
CA PHE A 148 -12.50 -8.97 6.96
C PHE A 148 -12.80 -9.13 8.46
N ASP A 149 -11.77 -9.11 9.30
CA ASP A 149 -11.89 -9.30 10.76
C ASP A 149 -12.35 -8.01 11.46
N ALA A 150 -12.10 -6.86 10.85
CA ALA A 150 -12.50 -5.56 11.38
C ALA A 150 -13.96 -5.18 11.02
N ILE A 151 -14.55 -5.81 9.99
CA ILE A 151 -15.93 -5.57 9.58
C ILE A 151 -16.88 -6.51 10.36
N PRO A 152 -17.97 -6.00 10.96
CA PRO A 152 -18.97 -6.87 11.59
C PRO A 152 -19.68 -7.74 10.55
N LYS A 153 -20.15 -8.92 10.95
CA LYS A 153 -20.86 -9.86 10.04
C LYS A 153 -22.02 -9.22 9.26
N THR A 154 -22.70 -8.26 9.88
CA THR A 154 -23.76 -7.45 9.25
C THR A 154 -23.23 -6.62 8.08
N GLY A 155 -22.03 -6.05 8.21
CA GLY A 155 -21.35 -5.30 7.17
C GLY A 155 -20.98 -6.16 5.96
N ILE A 156 -20.54 -7.40 6.17
CA ILE A 156 -20.24 -8.34 5.06
C ILE A 156 -21.51 -8.64 4.24
N ARG A 157 -22.64 -8.90 4.92
CA ARG A 157 -23.93 -9.10 4.26
C ARG A 157 -24.38 -7.85 3.50
N ASN A 158 -24.23 -6.67 4.09
CA ASN A 158 -24.55 -5.40 3.45
C ASN A 158 -23.69 -5.18 2.21
N PHE A 159 -22.41 -5.54 2.26
CA PHE A 159 -21.48 -5.45 1.13
C PHE A 159 -21.97 -6.33 -0.03
N SER A 160 -22.29 -7.60 0.23
CA SER A 160 -22.84 -8.51 -0.78
C SER A 160 -24.13 -7.97 -1.42
N ASN A 161 -25.03 -7.40 -0.60
CA ASN A 161 -26.25 -6.78 -1.10
C ASN A 161 -25.96 -5.56 -1.98
N ALA A 162 -25.04 -4.68 -1.56
CA ALA A 162 -24.66 -3.51 -2.34
C ALA A 162 -24.12 -3.87 -3.73
N ILE A 163 -23.32 -4.95 -3.83
CA ILE A 163 -22.85 -5.46 -5.13
C ILE A 163 -24.03 -5.95 -5.97
N LYS A 164 -24.93 -6.74 -5.38
CA LYS A 164 -26.11 -7.30 -6.07
C LYS A 164 -27.03 -6.20 -6.58
N ASP A 165 -27.24 -5.14 -5.80
CA ASP A 165 -28.06 -4.00 -6.18
C ASP A 165 -27.38 -3.19 -7.31
N TYR A 166 -26.08 -2.95 -7.22
CA TYR A 166 -25.34 -2.32 -8.33
C TYR A 166 -25.41 -3.14 -9.62
N ALA A 167 -25.26 -4.47 -9.54
CA ALA A 167 -25.35 -5.36 -10.70
C ALA A 167 -26.76 -5.40 -11.34
N ARG A 168 -27.81 -5.08 -10.58
CA ARG A 168 -29.18 -4.92 -11.09
C ARG A 168 -29.35 -3.61 -11.84
N ASP A 169 -28.76 -2.53 -11.34
CA ASP A 169 -28.84 -1.19 -11.95
C ASP A 169 -28.05 -1.08 -13.26
N GLN A 170 -27.07 -1.97 -13.50
CA GLN A 170 -26.28 -2.01 -14.73
C GLN A 170 -26.94 -2.79 -15.89
N LYS A 171 -28.08 -3.46 -15.65
CA LYS A 171 -28.82 -4.23 -16.67
C LYS A 171 -30.01 -3.44 -17.21
#